data_AF-A0A846CN46-F1
#
_entry.id   AF-A0A846CN46-F1
#
_cell.length_a   1.000
_cell.length_b   1.000
_cell.length_c   1.000
_cell.angle_alpha   90.00
_cell.angle_beta   90.00
_cell.angle_gamma   90.00
#
_symmetry.space_group_name_H-M   'P 1'
#
loop_
_entity.id
_entity.type
_entity.pdbx_description
1 polymer ?
#
loop_
_entity_poly.entity_id
_entity_poly.type
_entity_poly.pdbx_seq_one_letter_code
_entity_poly.pdbx_strand_id
1 'polypeptide(L)'
;MQRHFIYDYVLIDLPPSFNNLVTAALYSSNYLIIPCTSDTFCSYCVGLIGETLPRFINEWQLGCQRYNTYNPHDERYNDLGKPVFIGWIFNGYDTRKPKNEQNKQTIAADKKMESKISESVKKLLESLGKITVYTAVPKKYESVNFRLGGIEDMNVLIQNSMWQNCPIAKLSEFRPVRDLQNRASWSPQQTDLIKELTNAFESIAYKIIDYCK
;
A
#
# COMPACT_ATOMS: atom_id res chain seq x y z
N MET A 1 -3.23 -34.91 -4.81
CA MET A 1 -2.84 -34.25 -6.08
C MET A 1 -2.81 -32.75 -5.81
N GLN A 2 -1.64 -32.17 -5.54
CA GLN A 2 -1.52 -30.71 -5.35
C GLN A 2 -1.72 -30.04 -6.72
N ARG A 3 -2.74 -29.20 -6.84
CA ARG A 3 -2.94 -28.38 -8.04
C ARG A 3 -1.90 -27.27 -8.00
N HIS A 4 -1.04 -27.23 -9.02
CA HIS A 4 -0.09 -26.15 -9.22
C HIS A 4 -0.82 -25.00 -9.92
N PHE A 5 -0.95 -23.87 -9.25
CA PHE A 5 -1.51 -22.65 -9.81
C PHE A 5 -0.38 -21.67 -10.08
N ILE A 6 -0.33 -21.14 -11.29
CA ILE A 6 0.61 -20.11 -11.70
C ILE A 6 -0.12 -18.77 -11.61
N TYR A 7 0.46 -17.83 -10.87
CA TYR A 7 -0.06 -16.48 -10.70
C TYR A 7 0.97 -15.48 -11.20
N ASP A 8 0.53 -14.43 -11.90
CA ASP A 8 1.41 -13.34 -12.34
C ASP A 8 1.85 -12.47 -11.16
N TYR A 9 0.98 -12.32 -10.16
CA TYR A 9 1.20 -11.50 -8.97
C TYR A 9 0.67 -12.21 -7.72
N VAL A 10 1.40 -12.06 -6.61
CA VAL A 10 0.98 -12.48 -5.28
C VAL A 10 1.00 -11.26 -4.37
N LEU A 11 -0.15 -10.93 -3.78
CA LEU A 11 -0.27 -9.88 -2.77
C LEU A 11 -0.29 -10.54 -1.39
N ILE A 12 0.56 -10.06 -0.49
CA ILE A 12 0.63 -10.55 0.89
C ILE A 12 0.12 -9.42 1.79
N ASP A 13 -1.06 -9.63 2.40
CA ASP A 13 -1.58 -8.73 3.42
C ASP A 13 -0.95 -9.06 4.77
N LEU A 14 -0.41 -8.06 5.45
CA LEU A 14 0.42 -8.23 6.62
C LEU A 14 -0.22 -7.53 7.84
N PRO A 15 -0.17 -8.17 9.02
CA PRO A 15 -0.57 -7.49 10.24
C PRO A 15 0.37 -6.30 10.50
N PRO A 16 -0.09 -5.25 11.20
CA PRO A 16 0.68 -4.02 11.40
C PRO A 16 1.90 -4.16 12.32
N SER A 17 2.16 -5.36 12.87
CA SER A 17 3.24 -5.61 13.84
C SER A 17 4.45 -6.27 13.19
N PHE A 18 5.65 -5.76 13.46
CA PHE A 18 6.91 -6.37 13.02
C PHE A 18 7.23 -7.62 13.85
N ASN A 19 6.69 -8.76 13.42
CA ASN A 19 6.97 -10.07 13.97
C ASN A 19 7.70 -10.96 12.94
N ASN A 20 8.12 -12.15 13.35
CA ASN A 20 8.88 -13.07 12.49
C ASN A 20 8.14 -13.44 11.19
N LEU A 21 6.80 -13.50 11.20
CA LEU A 21 6.02 -13.80 10.01
C LEU A 21 6.05 -12.64 9.01
N VAL A 22 5.89 -11.40 9.49
CA VAL A 22 6.01 -10.19 8.67
C VAL A 22 7.41 -10.08 8.07
N THR A 23 8.44 -10.35 8.86
CA THR A 23 9.82 -10.34 8.40
C THR A 23 10.09 -11.44 7.35
N ALA A 24 9.58 -12.66 7.55
CA ALA A 24 9.71 -13.74 6.56
C ALA A 24 8.98 -13.42 5.25
N ALA A 25 7.77 -12.85 5.33
CA ALA A 25 7.02 -12.41 4.17
C ALA A 25 7.76 -11.30 3.40
N LEU A 26 8.31 -10.33 4.12
CA LEU A 26 9.13 -9.26 3.56
C LEU A 26 10.35 -9.83 2.82
N TYR A 27 11.07 -10.79 3.42
CA TYR A 27 12.22 -11.42 2.74
C TYR A 27 11.81 -12.25 1.52
N SER A 28 10.58 -12.73 1.49
CA SER A 28 10.04 -13.49 0.36
C SER A 28 9.43 -12.61 -0.74
N SER A 29 9.41 -11.29 -0.55
CA SER A 29 8.76 -10.35 -1.45
C SER A 29 9.76 -9.61 -2.34
N ASN A 30 9.41 -9.43 -3.62
CA ASN A 30 10.18 -8.60 -4.53
C ASN A 30 9.92 -7.10 -4.33
N TYR A 31 8.71 -6.74 -3.89
CA TYR A 31 8.25 -5.35 -3.81
C TYR A 31 7.55 -5.07 -2.47
N LEU A 32 7.64 -3.81 -2.03
CA LEU A 32 6.99 -3.29 -0.83
C LEU A 32 6.14 -2.05 -1.18
N ILE A 33 4.87 -2.10 -0.78
CA ILE A 33 3.93 -0.98 -0.83
C ILE A 33 3.47 -0.67 0.59
N ILE A 34 3.40 0.61 0.95
CA ILE A 34 2.96 1.04 2.28
C ILE A 34 1.64 1.81 2.17
N PRO A 35 0.49 1.25 2.60
CA PRO A 35 -0.74 2.02 2.74
C PRO A 35 -0.63 2.96 3.95
N CYS A 36 -1.00 4.22 3.75
CA CYS A 36 -0.88 5.26 4.76
C CYS A 36 -2.21 5.97 4.99
N THR A 37 -2.83 5.75 6.15
CA THR A 37 -4.05 6.47 6.55
C THR A 37 -3.74 7.93 6.86
N SER A 38 -4.71 8.83 6.66
CA SER A 38 -4.64 10.24 7.08
C SER A 38 -4.64 10.41 8.60
N ASP A 39 -3.57 9.99 9.25
CA ASP A 39 -3.36 10.10 10.69
C ASP A 39 -1.88 10.39 11.04
N THR A 40 -1.67 11.12 12.12
CA THR A 40 -0.36 11.44 12.67
C THR A 40 0.39 10.16 13.05
N PHE A 41 -0.30 9.15 13.60
CA PHE A 41 0.32 7.87 13.92
C PHE A 41 0.91 7.19 12.69
N CYS A 42 0.27 7.33 11.53
CA CYS A 42 0.78 6.77 10.28
C CYS A 42 2.12 7.40 9.89
N SER A 43 2.25 8.72 9.97
CA SER A 43 3.52 9.42 9.68
C SER A 43 4.67 8.98 10.58
N TYR A 44 4.37 8.65 11.84
CA TYR A 44 5.33 8.10 12.80
C TYR A 44 5.74 6.66 12.43
N CYS A 45 4.77 5.79 12.12
CA CYS A 45 5.03 4.42 11.70
C CYS A 45 5.91 4.35 10.45
N VAL A 46 5.69 5.23 9.46
CA VAL A 46 6.58 5.31 8.27
C VAL A 46 8.02 5.63 8.67
N GLY A 47 8.23 6.51 9.66
CA GLY A 47 9.55 6.79 10.22
C GLY A 47 10.19 5.54 10.83
N LEU A 48 9.44 4.79 11.64
CA LEU A 48 9.92 3.53 12.24
C LEU A 48 10.30 2.48 11.20
N ILE A 49 9.57 2.40 10.08
CA ILE A 49 9.93 1.53 8.96
C ILE A 49 11.29 1.93 8.41
N GLY A 50 11.54 3.23 8.26
CA GLY A 50 12.84 3.75 7.80
C GLY A 50 14.00 3.38 8.71
N GLU A 51 13.79 3.26 10.02
CA GLU A 51 14.81 2.82 10.97
C GLU A 51 14.98 1.30 10.98
N THR A 52 13.88 0.56 10.85
CA THR A 52 13.85 -0.89 11.08
C THR A 52 14.22 -1.69 9.83
N LEU A 53 13.76 -1.27 8.65
CA LEU A 53 13.91 -2.02 7.41
C LEU A 53 15.38 -2.22 6.98
N PRO A 54 16.26 -1.21 7.04
CA PRO A 54 17.68 -1.41 6.75
C PRO A 54 18.35 -2.42 7.70
N ARG A 55 17.96 -2.42 9.00
CA ARG A 55 18.46 -3.38 9.98
C ARG A 55 18.08 -4.80 9.59
N PHE A 56 16.80 -5.04 9.28
CA PHE A 56 16.33 -6.37 8.87
C PHE A 56 17.02 -6.88 7.61
N ILE A 57 17.27 -6.01 6.64
CA ILE A 57 17.99 -6.38 5.42
C ILE A 57 19.44 -6.76 5.75
N ASN A 58 20.12 -5.98 6.58
CA ASN A 58 21.49 -6.30 7.01
C ASN A 58 21.55 -7.63 7.78
N GLU A 59 20.60 -7.88 8.68
CA GLU A 59 20.49 -9.14 9.44
C GLU A 59 20.29 -10.34 8.51
N TRP A 60 19.40 -10.22 7.51
CA TRP A 60 19.19 -11.25 6.49
C TRP A 60 20.49 -11.58 5.75
N GLN A 61 21.23 -10.56 5.36
CA GLN A 61 22.45 -10.73 4.58
C GLN A 61 23.57 -11.39 5.35
N LEU A 62 23.76 -11.00 6.61
CA LEU A 62 24.70 -11.68 7.49
C LEU A 62 24.29 -13.15 7.70
N GLY A 63 22.99 -13.42 7.79
CA GLY A 63 22.44 -14.78 7.86
C GLY A 63 22.75 -15.59 6.60
N CYS A 64 22.41 -15.07 5.42
CA CYS A 64 22.66 -15.71 4.13
C CYS A 64 24.15 -15.92 3.86
N GLN A 65 25.00 -14.94 4.17
CA GLN A 65 26.45 -15.08 4.01
C GLN A 65 27.00 -16.24 4.84
N ARG A 66 26.57 -16.35 6.10
CA ARG A 66 26.94 -17.48 6.97
C ARG A 66 26.40 -18.79 6.42
N TYR A 67 25.14 -18.85 6.01
CA TYR A 67 24.54 -20.06 5.46
C TYR A 67 25.28 -20.55 4.20
N ASN A 68 25.55 -19.65 3.26
CA ASN A 68 26.23 -19.96 1.99
C ASN A 68 27.67 -20.43 2.21
N THR A 69 28.34 -19.96 3.28
CA THR A 69 29.69 -20.44 3.66
C THR A 69 29.68 -21.93 4.00
N TYR A 70 28.62 -22.42 4.67
CA TYR A 70 28.47 -23.83 5.03
C TYR A 70 27.73 -24.66 3.97
N ASN A 71 27.04 -24.02 3.03
CA ASN A 71 26.22 -24.67 2.00
C ASN A 71 26.47 -24.05 0.61
N PRO A 72 27.69 -24.17 0.04
CA PRO A 72 28.09 -23.44 -1.16
C PRO A 72 27.33 -23.81 -2.44
N HIS A 73 26.63 -24.95 -2.46
CA HIS A 73 25.85 -25.43 -3.60
C HIS A 73 24.35 -25.16 -3.48
N ASP A 74 23.91 -24.51 -2.40
CA ASP A 74 22.50 -24.20 -2.18
C ASP A 74 22.20 -22.73 -2.48
N GLU A 75 21.62 -22.47 -3.65
CA GLU A 75 21.35 -21.12 -4.14
C GLU A 75 19.93 -20.61 -3.82
N ARG A 76 19.10 -21.41 -3.12
CA ARG A 76 17.66 -21.14 -2.93
C ARG A 76 17.35 -19.78 -2.31
N TYR A 77 18.28 -19.22 -1.54
CA TYR A 77 18.09 -17.97 -0.79
C TYR A 77 18.77 -16.76 -1.43
N ASN A 78 19.51 -16.95 -2.53
CA ASN A 78 20.34 -15.90 -3.12
C ASN A 78 19.54 -14.70 -3.64
N ASP A 79 18.30 -14.93 -4.06
CA ASP A 79 17.40 -13.91 -4.62
C ASP A 79 16.34 -13.40 -3.63
N LEU A 80 16.37 -13.88 -2.39
CA LEU A 80 15.47 -13.44 -1.32
C LEU A 80 16.07 -12.30 -0.50
N GLY A 81 15.22 -11.57 0.22
CA GLY A 81 15.60 -10.48 1.11
C GLY A 81 16.00 -9.20 0.39
N LYS A 82 15.51 -9.00 -0.83
CA LYS A 82 15.77 -7.82 -1.66
C LYS A 82 14.48 -7.05 -2.02
N PRO A 83 13.58 -6.74 -1.05
CA PRO A 83 12.33 -6.05 -1.37
C PRO A 83 12.61 -4.61 -1.84
N VAL A 84 12.01 -4.23 -2.97
CA VAL A 84 12.10 -2.89 -3.55
C VAL A 84 10.90 -2.06 -3.10
N PHE A 85 11.13 -0.89 -2.51
CA PHE A 85 10.04 0.04 -2.20
C PHE A 85 9.54 0.69 -3.48
N ILE A 86 8.26 0.45 -3.81
CA ILE A 86 7.63 0.97 -5.04
C ILE A 86 6.63 2.08 -4.79
N GLY A 87 6.22 2.28 -3.54
CA GLY A 87 5.53 3.49 -3.14
C GLY A 87 4.53 3.34 -2.01
N TRP A 88 3.75 4.40 -1.83
CA TRP A 88 2.76 4.50 -0.78
C TRP A 88 1.40 4.97 -1.33
N ILE A 89 0.34 4.60 -0.62
CA ILE A 89 -1.05 4.93 -0.98
C ILE A 89 -1.63 5.77 0.15
N PHE A 90 -2.15 6.95 -0.16
CA PHE A 90 -2.81 7.79 0.85
C PHE A 90 -4.27 7.38 1.02
N ASN A 91 -4.65 6.85 2.18
CA ASN A 91 -5.95 6.22 2.41
C ASN A 91 -6.78 6.97 3.47
N GLY A 92 -8.09 6.85 3.38
CA GLY A 92 -9.03 7.34 4.40
C GLY A 92 -8.96 8.85 4.62
N TYR A 93 -8.76 9.62 3.56
CA TYR A 93 -8.89 11.08 3.61
C TYR A 93 -10.30 11.50 3.21
N ASP A 94 -10.70 12.68 3.66
CA ASP A 94 -11.97 13.30 3.33
C ASP A 94 -11.81 14.37 2.24
N THR A 95 -12.82 14.45 1.38
CA THR A 95 -12.96 15.56 0.44
C THR A 95 -14.21 16.38 0.72
N ARG A 96 -14.17 17.64 0.32
CA ARG A 96 -15.33 18.52 0.32
C ARG A 96 -15.45 19.19 -1.03
N LYS A 97 -16.68 19.33 -1.53
CA LYS A 97 -16.99 20.17 -2.68
C LYS A 97 -17.34 21.58 -2.21
N PRO A 98 -16.49 22.60 -2.42
CA PRO A 98 -16.83 23.99 -2.11
C PRO A 98 -18.01 24.45 -2.96
N LYS A 99 -18.84 25.36 -2.44
CA LYS A 99 -20.05 25.86 -3.16
C LYS A 99 -19.74 26.47 -4.53
N ASN A 100 -18.53 26.99 -4.73
CA ASN A 100 -18.13 27.74 -5.92
C ASN A 100 -17.22 26.94 -6.86
N GLU A 101 -17.02 25.64 -6.61
CA GLU A 101 -16.10 24.82 -7.40
C GLU A 101 -16.79 23.57 -7.96
N GLN A 102 -16.38 23.20 -9.18
CA GLN A 102 -16.90 22.01 -9.84
C GLN A 102 -16.31 20.72 -9.25
N ASN A 103 -15.09 20.79 -8.74
CA ASN A 103 -14.31 19.63 -8.27
C ASN A 103 -14.29 19.54 -6.74
N LYS A 104 -14.24 18.30 -6.24
CA LYS A 104 -13.95 18.01 -4.84
C LYS A 104 -12.49 18.39 -4.54
N GLN A 105 -12.27 18.91 -3.33
CA GLN A 105 -10.94 19.13 -2.80
C GLN A 105 -10.75 18.38 -1.49
N THR A 106 -9.58 17.78 -1.30
CA THR A 106 -9.16 17.24 0.00
C THR A 106 -9.20 18.34 1.06
N ILE A 107 -9.71 18.01 2.25
CA ILE A 107 -9.81 18.98 3.34
C ILE A 107 -8.41 19.41 3.81
N ALA A 108 -8.31 20.61 4.39
CA ALA A 108 -7.02 21.18 4.78
C ALA A 108 -6.25 20.32 5.80
N ALA A 109 -6.97 19.64 6.71
CA ALA A 109 -6.38 18.74 7.69
C ALA A 109 -5.68 17.55 7.02
N ASP A 110 -6.36 16.88 6.08
CA ASP A 110 -5.80 15.75 5.35
C ASP A 110 -4.69 16.14 4.39
N LYS A 111 -4.79 17.31 3.73
CA LYS A 111 -3.66 17.86 2.94
C LYS A 111 -2.41 18.04 3.79
N LYS A 112 -2.57 18.53 5.03
CA LYS A 112 -1.47 18.68 5.98
C LYS A 112 -0.91 17.32 6.39
N MET A 113 -1.78 16.33 6.58
CA MET A 113 -1.35 14.97 6.92
C MET A 113 -0.60 14.28 5.80
N GLU A 114 -1.10 14.41 4.57
CA GLU A 114 -0.46 13.94 3.35
C GLU A 114 0.96 14.52 3.22
N SER A 115 1.14 15.81 3.49
CA SER A 115 2.46 16.45 3.49
C SER A 115 3.39 15.85 4.55
N LYS A 116 2.90 15.63 5.77
CA LYS A 116 3.69 15.00 6.85
C LYS A 116 4.10 13.56 6.49
N ILE A 117 3.18 12.78 5.93
CA ILE A 117 3.47 11.42 5.49
C ILE A 117 4.50 11.45 4.35
N SER A 118 4.34 12.33 3.38
CA SER A 118 5.30 12.55 2.29
C SER A 118 6.70 12.89 2.83
N GLU A 119 6.81 13.72 3.86
CA GLU A 119 8.08 14.01 4.54
C GLU A 119 8.67 12.78 5.24
N SER A 120 7.85 11.98 5.94
CA SER A 120 8.32 10.72 6.53
C SER A 120 8.77 9.71 5.47
N VAL A 121 8.07 9.63 4.34
CA VAL A 121 8.45 8.78 3.20
C VAL A 121 9.78 9.24 2.61
N LYS A 122 10.06 10.55 2.50
CA LYS A 122 11.38 11.03 2.07
C LYS A 122 12.50 10.52 2.97
N LYS A 123 12.31 10.56 4.29
CA LYS A 123 13.29 10.00 5.26
C LYS A 123 13.44 8.49 5.11
N LEU A 124 12.35 7.77 4.86
CA LEU A 124 12.40 6.34 4.54
C LEU A 124 13.25 6.10 3.28
N LEU A 125 13.03 6.86 2.20
CA LEU A 125 13.80 6.74 0.96
C LEU A 125 15.29 7.01 1.18
N GLU A 126 15.64 8.05 1.95
CA GLU A 126 17.03 8.33 2.34
C GLU A 126 17.66 7.16 3.12
N SER A 127 16.88 6.52 3.99
CA SER A 127 17.34 5.36 4.75
C SER A 127 17.54 4.13 3.86
N LEU A 128 16.60 3.87 2.95
CA LEU A 128 16.69 2.77 1.99
C LEU A 128 17.80 3.00 0.95
N GLY A 129 18.09 4.25 0.59
CA GLY A 129 19.20 4.60 -0.29
C GLY A 129 20.58 4.26 0.28
N LYS A 130 20.69 4.00 1.59
CA LYS A 130 21.94 3.54 2.24
C LYS A 130 22.19 2.04 2.04
N ILE A 131 21.21 1.30 1.55
CA ILE A 131 21.34 -0.13 1.23
C ILE A 131 22.14 -0.26 -0.07
N THR A 132 23.34 -0.84 -0.01
CA THR A 132 24.30 -0.88 -1.14
C THR A 132 24.28 -2.19 -1.94
N VAL A 133 23.82 -3.23 -1.29
CA VAL A 133 23.76 -4.63 -1.71
C VAL A 133 22.72 -4.96 -2.78
N TYR A 134 21.66 -4.15 -2.90
CA TYR A 134 20.71 -4.19 -4.02
C TYR A 134 20.04 -2.81 -4.14
N THR A 135 19.34 -2.57 -5.25
CA THR A 135 18.62 -1.31 -5.46
C THR A 135 17.27 -1.34 -4.73
N ALA A 136 17.24 -0.85 -3.49
CA ALA A 136 16.03 -0.82 -2.66
C ALA A 136 15.01 0.26 -3.09
N VAL A 137 15.45 1.27 -3.85
CA VAL A 137 14.63 2.35 -4.41
C VAL A 137 14.90 2.45 -5.91
N PRO A 138 13.89 2.32 -6.79
CA PRO A 138 14.10 2.32 -8.24
C PRO A 138 14.44 3.73 -8.77
N LYS A 139 15.57 3.84 -9.48
CA LYS A 139 16.07 5.12 -10.05
C LYS A 139 15.14 5.78 -11.06
N LYS A 140 14.30 4.98 -11.75
CA LYS A 140 13.38 5.45 -12.81
C LYS A 140 12.40 6.53 -12.32
N TYR A 141 12.23 6.70 -11.00
CA TYR A 141 11.24 7.60 -10.41
C TYR A 141 11.78 8.40 -9.20
N GLU A 142 13.09 8.61 -9.09
CA GLU A 142 13.72 9.40 -8.00
C GLU A 142 13.16 10.82 -7.83
N SER A 143 12.52 11.39 -8.87
CA SER A 143 11.89 12.72 -8.87
C SER A 143 10.42 12.73 -8.42
N VAL A 144 9.81 11.57 -8.19
CA VAL A 144 8.41 11.43 -7.80
C VAL A 144 8.36 11.15 -6.30
N ASN A 145 7.40 11.72 -5.58
CA ASN A 145 7.17 11.47 -4.15
C ASN A 145 6.74 10.01 -3.82
N PHE A 146 6.90 9.06 -4.75
CA PHE A 146 6.50 7.65 -4.66
C PHE A 146 5.03 7.44 -4.29
N ARG A 147 4.17 8.43 -4.52
CA ARG A 147 2.74 8.34 -4.25
C ARG A 147 2.02 7.60 -5.39
N LEU A 148 1.58 6.38 -5.11
CA LEU A 148 0.85 5.55 -6.06
C LEU A 148 -0.56 6.09 -6.32
N GLY A 149 -1.21 6.64 -5.29
CA GLY A 149 -2.52 7.24 -5.44
C GLY A 149 -3.15 7.56 -4.10
N GLY A 150 -4.45 7.84 -4.14
CA GLY A 150 -5.24 8.11 -2.96
C GLY A 150 -6.59 7.39 -3.01
N ILE A 151 -7.03 6.91 -1.85
CA ILE A 151 -8.35 6.30 -1.64
C ILE A 151 -9.08 7.17 -0.60
N GLU A 152 -10.19 7.80 -1.02
CA GLU A 152 -11.06 8.58 -0.13
C GLU A 152 -11.75 7.65 0.89
N ASP A 153 -12.15 8.18 2.05
CA ASP A 153 -12.89 7.42 3.05
C ASP A 153 -14.14 6.76 2.46
N MET A 154 -14.21 5.45 2.60
CA MET A 154 -15.26 4.61 2.01
C MET A 154 -16.56 4.66 2.82
N ASN A 155 -16.56 5.29 3.99
CA ASN A 155 -17.70 5.55 4.85
C ASN A 155 -18.57 4.30 5.04
N VAL A 156 -19.86 4.40 4.73
CA VAL A 156 -20.84 3.31 4.80
C VAL A 156 -20.72 2.27 3.68
N LEU A 157 -19.92 2.54 2.63
CA LEU A 157 -19.72 1.62 1.51
C LEU A 157 -18.93 0.38 1.95
N ILE A 158 -17.92 0.53 2.81
CA ILE A 158 -17.12 -0.62 3.26
C ILE A 158 -17.98 -1.64 4.00
N GLN A 159 -18.88 -1.19 4.88
CA GLN A 159 -19.80 -2.07 5.60
C GLN A 159 -20.72 -2.79 4.61
N ASN A 160 -21.26 -2.08 3.60
CA ASN A 160 -22.08 -2.70 2.58
C ASN A 160 -21.33 -3.74 1.73
N SER A 161 -20.08 -3.45 1.36
CA SER A 161 -19.20 -4.38 0.64
C SER A 161 -18.99 -5.67 1.43
N MET A 162 -18.70 -5.57 2.72
CA MET A 162 -18.50 -6.72 3.59
C MET A 162 -19.78 -7.54 3.76
N TRP A 163 -20.91 -6.89 4.06
CA TRP A 163 -22.19 -7.56 4.27
C TRP A 163 -22.71 -8.27 3.02
N GLN A 164 -22.50 -7.67 1.84
CA GLN A 164 -22.95 -8.21 0.57
C GLN A 164 -21.90 -9.11 -0.10
N ASN A 165 -20.72 -9.27 0.51
CA ASN A 165 -19.58 -9.98 -0.03
C ASN A 165 -19.26 -9.57 -1.49
N CYS A 166 -19.27 -8.26 -1.74
CA CYS A 166 -19.13 -7.68 -3.06
C CYS A 166 -18.05 -6.59 -3.04
N PRO A 167 -17.11 -6.54 -4.02
CA PRO A 167 -16.16 -5.45 -4.13
C PRO A 167 -16.86 -4.08 -4.20
N ILE A 168 -16.25 -3.05 -3.59
CA ILE A 168 -16.81 -1.69 -3.58
C ILE A 168 -17.09 -1.17 -4.98
N ALA A 169 -16.21 -1.47 -5.94
CA ALA A 169 -16.35 -1.06 -7.34
C ALA A 169 -17.65 -1.57 -8.00
N LYS A 170 -18.24 -2.64 -7.47
CA LYS A 170 -19.47 -3.25 -7.97
C LYS A 170 -20.71 -2.91 -7.13
N LEU A 171 -20.57 -2.17 -6.04
CA LEU A 171 -21.70 -1.86 -5.15
C LEU A 171 -22.85 -1.11 -5.83
N SER A 172 -22.57 -0.39 -6.92
CA SER A 172 -23.58 0.31 -7.72
C SER A 172 -24.56 -0.65 -8.40
N GLU A 173 -24.18 -1.92 -8.61
CA GLU A 173 -25.03 -2.98 -9.17
C GLU A 173 -25.99 -3.57 -8.12
N PHE A 174 -25.75 -3.28 -6.84
CA PHE A 174 -26.51 -3.81 -5.72
C PHE A 174 -27.28 -2.70 -5.00
N ARG A 175 -28.28 -3.08 -4.19
CA ARG A 175 -28.99 -2.14 -3.32
C ARG A 175 -28.24 -2.01 -1.97
N PRO A 176 -28.31 -0.85 -1.31
CA PRO A 176 -27.80 -0.73 0.05
C PRO A 176 -28.51 -1.69 1.00
N VAL A 177 -27.77 -2.22 1.98
CA VAL A 177 -28.34 -3.02 3.07
C VAL A 177 -29.23 -2.10 3.91
N ARG A 178 -30.52 -2.45 4.00
CA ARG A 178 -31.54 -1.62 4.66
C ARG A 178 -31.22 -1.33 6.11
N ASP A 179 -30.73 -2.34 6.84
CA ASP A 179 -30.39 -2.22 8.27
C ASP A 179 -29.20 -1.29 8.54
N LEU A 180 -28.40 -0.98 7.52
CA LEU A 180 -27.27 -0.05 7.64
C LEU A 180 -27.64 1.39 7.29
N GLN A 181 -28.69 1.63 6.48
CA GLN A 181 -28.95 2.95 5.92
C GLN A 181 -30.41 3.42 5.89
N ASN A 182 -31.38 2.60 6.32
CA ASN A 182 -32.83 2.90 6.23
C ASN A 182 -33.25 3.49 4.86
N ARG A 183 -32.55 3.10 3.78
CA ARG A 183 -32.73 3.60 2.41
C ARG A 183 -32.81 2.44 1.43
N ALA A 184 -33.61 2.62 0.39
CA ALA A 184 -33.82 1.61 -0.64
C ALA A 184 -32.83 1.71 -1.82
N SER A 185 -32.11 2.84 -1.95
CA SER A 185 -31.19 3.14 -3.05
C SER A 185 -30.01 4.00 -2.58
N TRP A 186 -28.89 3.92 -3.31
CA TRP A 186 -27.74 4.79 -3.14
C TRP A 186 -28.12 6.26 -3.41
N SER A 187 -27.52 7.19 -2.66
CA SER A 187 -27.59 8.61 -3.00
C SER A 187 -26.66 8.93 -4.18
N PRO A 188 -26.90 10.04 -4.92
CA PRO A 188 -26.01 10.45 -6.01
C PRO A 188 -24.55 10.55 -5.57
N GLN A 189 -24.29 11.10 -4.38
CA GLN A 189 -22.95 11.23 -3.82
C GLN A 189 -22.29 9.87 -3.56
N GLN A 190 -23.06 8.87 -3.14
CA GLN A 190 -22.54 7.51 -2.91
C GLN A 190 -22.21 6.84 -4.24
N THR A 191 -23.05 7.01 -5.26
CA THR A 191 -22.78 6.50 -6.62
C THR A 191 -21.55 7.16 -7.22
N ASP A 192 -21.40 8.47 -7.07
CA ASP A 192 -20.22 9.22 -7.50
C ASP A 192 -18.96 8.71 -6.78
N LEU A 193 -19.04 8.51 -5.45
CA LEU A 193 -17.94 7.97 -4.66
C LEU A 193 -17.54 6.55 -5.10
N ILE A 194 -18.50 5.66 -5.39
CA ILE A 194 -18.21 4.32 -5.93
C ILE A 194 -17.42 4.42 -7.24
N LYS A 195 -17.81 5.34 -8.14
CA LYS A 195 -17.11 5.55 -9.42
C LYS A 195 -15.71 6.13 -9.22
N GLU A 196 -15.56 7.10 -8.33
CA GLU A 196 -14.26 7.70 -7.99
C GLU A 196 -13.30 6.67 -7.38
N LEU A 197 -13.79 5.85 -6.45
CA LEU A 197 -13.03 4.76 -5.84
C LEU A 197 -12.60 3.71 -6.87
N THR A 198 -13.50 3.35 -7.80
CA THR A 198 -13.19 2.40 -8.88
C THR A 198 -12.03 2.92 -9.74
N ASN A 199 -12.12 4.17 -10.18
CA ASN A 199 -11.04 4.80 -10.96
C ASN A 199 -9.73 4.90 -10.17
N ALA A 200 -9.82 5.17 -8.87
CA ALA A 200 -8.65 5.24 -7.99
C ALA A 200 -7.97 3.87 -7.87
N PHE A 201 -8.73 2.79 -7.65
CA PHE A 201 -8.21 1.43 -7.57
C PHE A 201 -7.52 1.01 -8.87
N GLU A 202 -8.16 1.27 -10.02
CA GLU A 202 -7.58 0.97 -11.33
C GLU A 202 -6.28 1.74 -11.57
N SER A 203 -6.29 3.05 -11.31
CA SER A 203 -5.11 3.91 -11.47
C SER A 203 -3.93 3.46 -10.59
N ILE A 204 -4.20 3.09 -9.34
CA ILE A 204 -3.19 2.55 -8.42
C ILE A 204 -2.67 1.21 -8.93
N ALA A 205 -3.56 0.31 -9.36
CA ALA A 205 -3.18 -1.01 -9.89
C ALA A 205 -2.29 -0.89 -11.13
N TYR A 206 -2.64 -0.02 -12.09
CA TYR A 206 -1.82 0.21 -13.28
C TYR A 206 -0.42 0.72 -12.94
N LYS A 207 -0.29 1.63 -11.97
CA LYS A 207 1.01 2.09 -11.51
C LYS A 207 1.82 0.97 -10.87
N ILE A 208 1.22 0.18 -9.98
CA ILE A 208 1.89 -0.98 -9.37
C ILE A 208 2.40 -1.93 -10.45
N ILE A 209 1.57 -2.25 -11.44
CA ILE A 209 1.96 -3.10 -12.57
C ILE A 209 3.12 -2.49 -13.36
N ASP A 210 3.13 -1.18 -13.59
CA ASP A 210 4.26 -0.49 -14.26
C ASP A 210 5.56 -0.53 -13.44
N TYR A 211 5.47 -0.47 -12.12
CA TYR A 211 6.63 -0.62 -11.23
C TYR A 211 7.18 -2.06 -11.17
N CYS A 212 6.32 -3.06 -11.36
CA CYS A 212 6.67 -4.48 -11.26
C CYS A 212 7.13 -5.12 -12.59
N LYS A 213 7.16 -4.36 -13.69
CA LYS A 213 7.68 -4.79 -15.00
C LYS A 213 9.17 -4.48 -15.13
#